data_AF-A0A8T6L759-F1
#
_entry.id   AF-A0A8T6L759-F1
#
_cell.length_a   1.000
_cell.length_b   1.000
_cell.length_c   1.000
_cell.angle_alpha   90.00
_cell.angle_beta   90.00
_cell.angle_gamma   90.00
#
_symmetry.space_group_name_H-M   'P 1'
#
loop_
_entity.id
_entity.type
_entity.pdbx_description
1 polymer ?
#
loop_
_entity_poly.entity_id
_entity_poly.type
_entity_poly.pdbx_seq_one_letter_code
_entity_poly.pdbx_strand_id
1 'polypeptide(L)'
;MRRLLQWIGIGVAVLVLLIGLAAWNPVATSRVVWALVENARLDEPFLGVTAEGETQPGLFDIRATGVSTEPIREAAVAFLASLTPEERDRTLFPVDDLEWRRWSNVHIATRQGVGLLEMDAAQTAAAFGLMAATL
;
A
#
# COMPACT_ATOMS: atom_id res chain seq x y z
N MET A 1 34.07 31.86 -16.45
CA MET A 1 33.67 32.28 -15.09
C MET A 1 32.23 32.82 -14.97
N ARG A 2 31.85 33.89 -15.68
CA ARG A 2 30.53 34.57 -15.51
C ARG A 2 29.31 33.66 -15.71
N ARG A 3 29.31 32.82 -16.76
CA ARG A 3 28.21 31.87 -17.01
C ARG A 3 28.09 30.81 -15.91
N LEU A 4 29.22 30.30 -15.41
CA LEU A 4 29.25 29.34 -14.31
C LEU A 4 28.64 29.93 -13.02
N LEU A 5 29.02 31.17 -12.67
CA LEU A 5 28.47 31.88 -11.53
C LEU A 5 26.95 32.16 -11.68
N GLN A 6 26.49 32.46 -12.90
CA GLN A 6 25.05 32.60 -13.18
C GLN A 6 24.30 31.29 -12.98
N TRP A 7 24.83 30.16 -13.47
CA TRP A 7 24.21 28.85 -13.26
C TRP A 7 24.16 28.43 -11.78
N ILE A 8 25.24 28.71 -11.03
CA ILE A 8 25.26 28.49 -9.58
C ILE A 8 24.19 29.36 -8.89
N GLY A 9 24.10 30.65 -9.24
CA GLY A 9 23.10 31.56 -8.68
C GLY A 9 21.66 31.13 -8.97
N ILE A 10 21.38 30.68 -10.20
CA ILE A 10 20.07 30.13 -10.58
C ILE A 10 19.77 28.86 -9.76
N GLY A 11 20.74 27.95 -9.64
CA GLY A 11 20.58 26.72 -8.86
C GLY A 11 20.26 26.99 -7.39
N VAL A 12 20.96 27.95 -6.76
CA VAL A 12 20.70 28.35 -5.38
C VAL A 12 19.31 28.99 -5.23
N ALA A 13 18.90 29.86 -6.16
CA ALA A 13 17.58 30.49 -6.11
C ALA A 13 16.45 29.46 -6.24
N VAL A 14 16.59 28.48 -7.14
CA VAL A 14 15.64 27.37 -7.28
C VAL A 14 15.59 26.54 -6.00
N LEU A 15 16.74 26.21 -5.40
CA LEU A 15 16.79 25.45 -4.16
C LEU A 15 16.08 26.17 -3.00
N VAL A 16 16.33 27.47 -2.82
CA VAL A 16 15.66 28.28 -1.79
C VAL A 16 14.15 28.34 -2.01
N LEU A 17 13.70 28.47 -3.26
CA LEU A 17 12.27 28.45 -3.59
C LEU A 17 11.62 27.10 -3.25
N LEU A 18 12.28 25.98 -3.58
CA LEU A 18 11.79 24.64 -3.26
C LEU A 18 11.70 24.42 -1.74
N ILE A 19 12.70 24.87 -0.98
CA ILE A 19 12.68 24.83 0.49
C ILE A 19 11.52 25.69 1.04
N GLY A 20 11.34 26.89 0.51
CA GLY A 20 10.25 27.78 0.91
C GLY A 20 8.87 27.19 0.65
N LEU A 21 8.67 26.57 -0.53
CA LEU A 21 7.42 25.87 -0.87
C LEU A 21 7.20 24.65 0.04
N ALA A 22 8.26 23.90 0.34
CA ALA A 22 8.19 22.76 1.25
C ALA A 22 7.80 23.16 2.67
N ALA A 23 8.36 24.25 3.18
CA ALA A 23 8.03 24.81 4.49
C ALA A 23 6.62 25.39 4.54
N TRP A 24 6.15 25.99 3.43
CA TRP A 24 4.80 26.56 3.33
C TRP A 24 3.70 25.49 3.31
N ASN A 25 3.92 24.38 2.60
CA ASN A 25 2.95 23.28 2.52
C ASN A 25 3.62 21.93 2.77
N PRO A 26 3.94 21.60 4.03
CA PRO A 26 4.63 20.37 4.38
C PRO A 26 3.78 19.11 4.09
N VAL A 27 2.45 19.23 4.11
CA VAL A 27 1.53 18.10 3.81
C VAL A 27 1.54 17.76 2.32
N ALA A 28 1.43 18.74 1.42
CA ALA A 28 1.52 18.48 -0.01
C ALA A 28 2.92 17.97 -0.40
N THR A 29 3.96 18.56 0.20
CA THR A 29 5.34 18.16 -0.06
C THR A 29 5.62 16.73 0.41
N SER A 30 5.14 16.37 1.60
CA SER A 30 5.27 15.00 2.10
C SER A 30 4.56 13.99 1.21
N ARG A 31 3.39 14.27 0.62
CA ARG A 31 2.75 13.34 -0.33
C ARG A 31 3.64 13.00 -1.53
N VAL A 32 4.33 13.99 -2.08
CA VAL A 32 5.26 13.79 -3.21
C VAL A 32 6.49 12.99 -2.76
N VAL A 33 7.09 13.37 -1.64
CA VAL A 33 8.26 12.67 -1.09
C VAL A 33 7.93 11.23 -0.72
N TRP A 34 6.76 10.98 -0.11
CA TRP A 34 6.30 9.64 0.25
C TRP A 34 6.15 8.76 -0.97
N ALA A 35 5.47 9.23 -2.03
CA ALA A 35 5.33 8.44 -3.25
C ALA A 35 6.70 8.10 -3.89
N LEU A 36 7.66 9.03 -3.86
CA LEU A 36 9.01 8.77 -4.37
C LEU A 36 9.73 7.71 -3.54
N VAL A 37 9.72 7.86 -2.21
CA VAL A 37 10.39 6.93 -1.29
C VAL A 37 9.73 5.56 -1.34
N GLU A 38 8.41 5.49 -1.35
CA GLU A 38 7.65 4.24 -1.45
C GLU A 38 8.02 3.47 -2.72
N ASN A 39 7.97 4.11 -3.90
CA ASN A 39 8.33 3.45 -5.14
C ASN A 39 9.77 2.92 -5.12
N ALA A 40 10.73 3.72 -4.63
CA ALA A 40 12.11 3.27 -4.48
C ALA A 40 12.27 2.07 -3.53
N ARG A 41 11.42 1.95 -2.49
CA ARG A 41 11.41 0.81 -1.57
C ARG A 41 10.71 -0.42 -2.15
N LEU A 42 9.71 -0.23 -3.00
CA LEU A 42 9.01 -1.33 -3.65
C LEU A 42 9.90 -2.03 -4.70
N ASP A 43 10.84 -1.30 -5.30
CA ASP A 43 11.85 -1.85 -6.21
C ASP A 43 12.84 -2.80 -5.50
N GLU A 44 13.03 -2.65 -4.18
CA GLU A 44 13.81 -3.60 -3.40
C GLU A 44 13.07 -4.95 -3.33
N PRO A 45 13.72 -6.09 -3.63
CA PRO A 45 13.06 -7.40 -3.59
C PRO A 45 12.72 -7.81 -2.14
N PHE A 46 11.57 -8.47 -1.96
CA PHE A 46 11.25 -9.12 -0.69
C PHE A 46 12.04 -10.42 -0.55
N LEU A 47 12.94 -10.48 0.44
CA LEU A 47 13.87 -11.62 0.64
C LEU A 47 13.36 -12.66 1.65
N GLY A 48 12.19 -12.44 2.25
CA GLY A 48 11.66 -13.27 3.33
C GLY A 48 12.15 -12.87 4.72
N VAL A 49 12.10 -13.82 5.66
CA VAL A 49 12.58 -13.62 7.04
C VAL A 49 14.08 -13.88 7.10
N THR A 50 14.84 -12.93 7.66
CA THR A 50 16.30 -13.03 7.78
C THR A 50 16.76 -13.03 9.24
N ALA A 51 17.81 -13.78 9.56
CA ALA A 51 18.54 -13.71 10.81
C ALA A 51 20.04 -13.68 10.52
N GLU A 52 20.79 -12.82 11.23
CA GLU A 52 22.25 -12.65 11.04
C GLU A 52 22.69 -12.33 9.60
N GLY A 53 21.79 -11.75 8.79
CA GLY A 53 22.05 -11.41 7.39
C GLY A 53 21.73 -12.52 6.39
N GLU A 54 21.24 -13.67 6.85
CA GLU A 54 20.88 -14.80 5.98
C GLU A 54 19.37 -15.06 6.00
N THR A 55 18.78 -15.32 4.83
CA THR A 55 17.39 -15.76 4.70
C THR A 55 17.21 -17.12 5.38
N GLN A 56 16.14 -17.24 6.17
CA GLN A 56 15.82 -18.44 6.95
C GLN A 56 14.75 -19.27 6.22
N PRO A 57 15.12 -20.34 5.49
CA PRO A 57 14.15 -21.20 4.84
C PRO A 57 13.48 -22.15 5.85
N GLY A 58 12.30 -22.66 5.52
CA GLY A 58 11.68 -23.76 6.26
C GLY A 58 11.33 -23.46 7.72
N LEU A 59 11.12 -22.19 8.08
CA LEU A 59 10.74 -21.80 9.47
C LEU A 59 9.46 -22.50 9.94
N PHE A 60 8.49 -22.68 9.03
CA PHE A 60 7.22 -23.33 9.32
C PHE A 60 6.79 -24.20 8.14
N ASP A 61 6.43 -25.45 8.43
CA ASP A 61 5.85 -26.35 7.43
C ASP A 61 4.38 -26.01 7.19
N ILE A 62 3.97 -26.05 5.92
CA ILE A 62 2.56 -25.99 5.55
C ILE A 62 1.91 -27.31 5.95
N ARG A 63 1.02 -27.26 6.94
CA ARG A 63 0.27 -28.42 7.42
C ARG A 63 -1.17 -28.06 7.74
N ALA A 64 -2.07 -29.02 7.55
CA ALA A 64 -3.45 -28.86 7.99
C ALA A 64 -3.49 -28.72 9.53
N THR A 65 -4.20 -27.70 10.01
CA THR A 65 -4.39 -27.45 11.44
C THR A 65 -5.61 -28.19 12.00
N GLY A 66 -6.43 -28.81 11.13
CA GLY A 66 -7.72 -29.41 11.49
C GLY A 66 -8.88 -28.40 11.53
N VAL A 67 -8.59 -27.10 11.41
CA VAL A 67 -9.60 -26.05 11.29
C VAL A 67 -9.93 -25.84 9.81
N SER A 68 -11.22 -25.88 9.47
CA SER A 68 -11.67 -25.65 8.10
C SER A 68 -11.55 -24.16 7.74
N THR A 69 -10.99 -23.87 6.57
CA THR A 69 -11.00 -22.52 5.96
C THR A 69 -12.22 -22.28 5.06
N GLU A 70 -13.11 -23.27 4.93
CA GLU A 70 -14.29 -23.19 4.07
C GLU A 70 -15.21 -22.00 4.42
N PRO A 71 -15.52 -21.70 5.69
CA PRO A 71 -16.37 -20.56 6.03
C PRO A 71 -15.78 -19.22 5.58
N ILE A 72 -14.44 -19.08 5.62
CA ILE A 72 -13.74 -17.88 5.16
C ILE A 72 -13.86 -17.76 3.63
N ARG A 73 -13.68 -18.87 2.91
CA ARG A 73 -13.85 -18.93 1.45
C ARG A 73 -15.27 -18.54 1.04
N GLU A 74 -16.29 -19.11 1.69
CA GLU A 74 -17.70 -18.81 1.41
C GLU A 74 -18.02 -17.34 1.65
N ALA A 75 -17.57 -16.78 2.78
CA ALA A 75 -17.76 -15.36 3.09
C ALA A 75 -17.05 -14.44 2.08
N ALA A 76 -15.84 -14.81 1.63
CA ALA A 76 -15.10 -14.06 0.62
C ALA A 76 -15.83 -14.07 -0.74
N VAL A 77 -16.37 -15.23 -1.15
CA VAL A 77 -17.18 -15.35 -2.37
C VAL A 77 -18.45 -14.50 -2.26
N ALA A 78 -19.13 -14.53 -1.12
CA ALA A 78 -20.33 -13.73 -0.89
C ALA A 78 -20.03 -12.21 -0.95
N PHE A 79 -18.94 -11.76 -0.33
CA PHE A 79 -18.50 -10.37 -0.41
C PHE A 79 -18.20 -9.96 -1.85
N LEU A 80 -17.40 -10.74 -2.58
CA LEU A 80 -17.06 -10.43 -3.98
C LEU A 80 -18.27 -10.45 -4.92
N ALA A 81 -19.28 -11.26 -4.62
CA ALA A 81 -20.55 -11.29 -5.36
C ALA A 81 -21.43 -10.05 -5.11
N SER A 82 -21.22 -9.32 -4.01
CA SER A 82 -21.94 -8.08 -3.71
C SER A 82 -21.38 -6.85 -4.44
N LEU A 83 -20.17 -6.94 -4.99
CA LEU A 83 -19.50 -5.85 -5.66
C LEU A 83 -19.92 -5.76 -7.13
N THR A 84 -19.98 -4.54 -7.66
CA THR A 84 -20.03 -4.31 -9.11
C THR A 84 -18.75 -4.79 -9.78
N PRO A 85 -18.75 -5.03 -11.12
CA PRO A 85 -17.54 -5.41 -11.84
C PRO A 85 -16.38 -4.42 -11.62
N GLU A 86 -16.67 -3.12 -11.61
CA GLU A 86 -15.68 -2.05 -11.41
C GLU A 86 -15.12 -2.02 -9.99
N GLU A 87 -15.98 -2.21 -8.99
CA GLU A 87 -15.55 -2.33 -7.59
C GLU A 87 -14.71 -3.58 -7.36
N ARG A 88 -15.10 -4.70 -7.99
CA ARG A 88 -14.39 -5.97 -7.89
C ARG A 88 -13.00 -5.88 -8.50
N ASP A 89 -12.85 -5.22 -9.64
CA ASP A 89 -11.54 -4.98 -10.28
C ASP A 89 -10.60 -4.17 -9.38
N ARG A 90 -11.13 -3.12 -8.72
CA ARG A 90 -10.37 -2.32 -7.75
C ARG A 90 -10.03 -3.07 -6.46
N THR A 91 -10.79 -4.12 -6.11
CA THR A 91 -10.69 -4.83 -4.82
C THR A 91 -9.78 -6.06 -4.90
N LEU A 92 -9.68 -6.71 -6.07
CA LEU A 92 -8.90 -7.94 -6.23
C LEU A 92 -7.46 -7.64 -6.66
N PHE A 93 -6.51 -8.14 -5.88
CA PHE A 93 -5.09 -8.10 -6.21
C PHE A 93 -4.54 -9.54 -6.32
N PRO A 94 -3.62 -9.80 -7.26
CA PRO A 94 -2.82 -11.03 -7.25
C PRO A 94 -2.13 -11.25 -5.90
N VAL A 95 -1.87 -12.51 -5.56
CA VAL A 95 -1.20 -12.87 -4.29
C VAL A 95 0.24 -12.35 -4.22
N ASP A 96 0.87 -12.14 -5.37
CA ASP A 96 2.22 -11.63 -5.56
C ASP A 96 2.25 -10.13 -5.94
N ASP A 97 1.12 -9.43 -5.85
CA ASP A 97 1.06 -8.00 -6.14
C ASP A 97 1.83 -7.17 -5.09
N LEU A 98 2.47 -6.09 -5.54
CA LEU A 98 3.17 -5.15 -4.68
C LEU A 98 2.23 -4.42 -3.71
N GLU A 99 0.92 -4.38 -3.95
CA GLU A 99 -0.05 -3.76 -3.06
C GLU A 99 0.03 -4.30 -1.63
N TRP A 100 0.34 -5.58 -1.44
CA TRP A 100 0.54 -6.17 -0.11
C TRP A 100 1.66 -5.49 0.69
N ARG A 101 2.65 -4.90 0.01
CA ARG A 101 3.77 -4.16 0.60
C ARG A 101 3.47 -2.66 0.79
N ARG A 102 2.37 -2.16 0.23
CA ARG A 102 1.92 -0.76 0.37
C ARG A 102 1.03 -0.53 1.59
N TRP A 103 0.67 -1.59 2.31
CA TRP A 103 -0.15 -1.46 3.52
C TRP A 103 0.52 -0.57 4.55
N SER A 104 -0.20 0.46 5.01
CA SER A 104 0.28 1.40 6.02
C SER A 104 -0.87 1.86 6.92
N ASN A 105 -0.64 1.89 8.22
CA ASN A 105 -1.55 2.49 9.19
C ASN A 105 -1.46 4.04 9.21
N VAL A 106 -0.56 4.63 8.42
CA VAL A 106 -0.43 6.09 8.31
C VAL A 106 -1.35 6.63 7.22
N HIS A 107 -2.24 7.56 7.58
CA HIS A 107 -3.27 8.12 6.68
C HIS A 107 -2.75 9.03 5.55
N ILE A 108 -1.43 9.13 5.35
CA ILE A 108 -0.84 9.90 4.25
C ILE A 108 -0.74 9.11 2.95
N ALA A 109 -0.70 7.77 3.06
CA ALA A 109 -0.63 6.87 1.91
C ALA A 109 -1.95 6.85 1.15
N THR A 110 -1.87 6.76 -0.18
CA THR A 110 -3.06 6.58 -1.03
C THR A 110 -3.49 5.13 -0.91
N ARG A 111 -4.71 4.88 -0.44
CA ARG A 111 -5.26 3.52 -0.34
C ARG A 111 -5.75 3.07 -1.71
N GLN A 112 -5.33 1.88 -2.14
CA GLN A 112 -6.00 1.16 -3.23
C GLN A 112 -7.21 0.41 -2.67
N GLY A 113 -8.08 -0.06 -3.56
CA GLY A 113 -9.32 -0.74 -3.16
C GLY A 113 -10.58 0.11 -3.28
N VAL A 114 -11.69 -0.51 -2.91
CA VAL A 114 -12.98 0.15 -2.66
C VAL A 114 -13.06 0.45 -1.17
N GLY A 115 -13.24 1.72 -0.82
CA GLY A 115 -13.42 2.13 0.57
C GLY A 115 -14.80 1.79 1.10
N LEU A 116 -14.93 1.54 2.41
CA LEU A 116 -16.23 1.30 3.05
C LEU A 116 -17.22 2.46 2.88
N LEU A 117 -16.75 3.68 2.66
CA LEU A 117 -17.61 4.85 2.41
C LEU A 117 -18.17 4.89 0.98
N GLU A 118 -17.60 4.13 0.06
CA GLU A 118 -18.11 3.96 -1.31
C GLU A 118 -19.17 2.85 -1.38
N MET A 119 -19.15 1.93 -0.41
CA MET A 119 -20.02 0.75 -0.38
C MET A 119 -21.44 1.08 0.07
N ASP A 120 -22.41 0.33 -0.44
CA ASP A 120 -23.76 0.33 0.10
C ASP A 120 -23.86 -0.49 1.40
N ALA A 121 -25.06 -0.51 2.00
CA ALA A 121 -25.30 -1.22 3.26
C ALA A 121 -25.12 -2.75 3.14
N ALA A 122 -25.45 -3.35 2.00
CA ALA A 122 -25.35 -4.79 1.78
C ALA A 122 -23.88 -5.20 1.57
N GLN A 123 -23.14 -4.43 0.78
CA GLN A 123 -21.70 -4.60 0.56
C GLN A 123 -20.92 -4.43 1.87
N THR A 124 -21.25 -3.40 2.65
CA THR A 124 -20.64 -3.16 3.97
C THR A 124 -20.91 -4.33 4.92
N ALA A 125 -22.15 -4.83 4.97
CA ALA A 125 -22.50 -5.99 5.78
C ALA A 125 -21.73 -7.25 5.35
N ALA A 126 -21.57 -7.47 4.04
CA ALA A 126 -20.79 -8.59 3.51
C ALA A 126 -19.29 -8.46 3.82
N ALA A 127 -18.72 -7.26 3.74
CA ALA A 127 -17.34 -6.98 4.13
C ALA A 127 -17.08 -7.28 5.62
N PHE A 128 -17.97 -6.86 6.51
CA PHE A 128 -17.88 -7.21 7.92
C PHE A 128 -18.13 -8.70 8.19
N GLY A 129 -19.02 -9.34 7.41
CA GLY A 129 -19.23 -10.79 7.45
C GLY A 129 -17.96 -11.58 7.13
N LEU A 130 -17.18 -11.13 6.12
CA LEU A 130 -15.87 -11.69 5.82
C LEU A 130 -14.90 -11.55 6.99
N MET A 131 -14.79 -10.35 7.59
CA MET A 131 -13.92 -10.14 8.76
C MET A 131 -14.32 -11.05 9.92
N ALA A 132 -15.62 -11.18 10.20
CA ALA A 132 -16.14 -12.03 11.27
C ALA A 132 -15.82 -13.52 11.05
N ALA A 133 -15.79 -14.00 9.81
CA ALA A 133 -15.46 -15.39 9.49
C ALA A 133 -13.98 -15.75 9.76
N THR A 134 -13.11 -14.74 9.93
CA THR A 134 -11.67 -14.93 10.21
C THR A 134 -11.30 -14.97 11.69
N LEU A 135 -12.25 -14.65 12.58
CA LEU A 135 -12.07 -14.55 14.05
C LEU A 135 -12.46 -15.85 14.75
#